data_AF-A0A1X3PB50-F1
#
_entry.id   AF-A0A1X3PB50-F1
#
_cell.length_a   1.000
_cell.length_b   1.000
_cell.length_c   1.000
_cell.angle_alpha   90.00
_cell.angle_beta   90.00
_cell.angle_gamma   90.00
#
_symmetry.space_group_name_H-M   'P 1'
#
loop_
_entity.id
_entity.type
_entity.pdbx_description
1 polymer ?
#
loop_
_entity_poly.entity_id
_entity_poly.type
_entity_poly.pdbx_seq_one_letter_code
_entity_poly.pdbx_strand_id
1 'polypeptide(L)'
;MTDSAPGVPLTPDLAIIGSGSGNSLITPHWDGRPVVLADRGVGSTDAFGGTCLNVGCIPTKMFVRPAALAHSTEEAGRLGVDLHLRGADWPQIRDRIFARVDAISRAGRHYRAEELDHVTLLEQQVRLTGPRSFLAEDGTEVRAEQLVLAAGSRPVLPEVPGVDLPQVHTSDSVMRLESLPSRVLIVGGGYIACEFAGIFSGLGSEVIQVNRSVGLMSALDPDLASAYSAEAEKSWTVLYERTLGAVVARDPEGRGEPAGATAQLLTVDGRQEEYDVDIVLIAIGRRPNSDLLGAEEAGLDLHDDGRIVVDAWQRVLAGGEPVEGLYALGDLSSAAQLKHVANHEARVVAHNLENPHDLRPSRQHAVPAAVFSHPELAQVGLTEPQAVEQIGAEHVTVKIQHYGDTAYGWAMEDSTGIVKVIADRRDGTLLGGHAMGYQASNLLQPVIQAMSFGQDAHSAARGQYWIHPALMEVTENALLGLDVPPSRHL
;
A
#
# COMPACT_ATOMS: atom_id res chain seq x y z
N MET A 1 -22.34 -26.03 -18.26
CA MET A 1 -22.64 -25.54 -19.63
C MET A 1 -24.12 -25.28 -19.77
N THR A 2 -24.58 -24.12 -19.30
CA THR A 2 -25.88 -23.55 -19.66
C THR A 2 -25.61 -22.53 -20.75
N ASP A 3 -26.01 -22.88 -21.97
CA ASP A 3 -26.02 -22.04 -23.15
C ASP A 3 -27.03 -20.90 -22.91
N SER A 4 -26.56 -19.75 -22.42
CA SER A 4 -27.41 -18.56 -22.27
C SER A 4 -27.66 -17.98 -23.66
N ALA A 5 -28.93 -18.02 -24.10
CA ALA A 5 -29.35 -17.41 -25.34
C ALA A 5 -28.88 -15.94 -25.41
N PRO A 6 -28.36 -15.47 -26.57
CA PRO A 6 -27.93 -14.08 -26.72
C PRO A 6 -29.14 -13.16 -26.50
N GLY A 7 -29.05 -12.29 -25.48
CA GLY A 7 -29.98 -11.18 -25.26
C GLY A 7 -30.77 -11.16 -23.94
N VAL A 8 -30.62 -12.14 -23.03
CA VAL A 8 -31.24 -12.06 -21.69
C VAL A 8 -30.20 -11.67 -20.63
N PRO A 9 -30.40 -10.56 -19.88
CA PRO A 9 -29.48 -10.13 -18.83
C PRO A 9 -29.40 -11.15 -17.69
N LEU A 10 -28.20 -11.38 -17.16
CA LEU A 10 -28.02 -12.10 -15.90
C LEU A 10 -28.59 -11.26 -14.74
N THR A 11 -29.35 -11.90 -13.85
CA THR A 11 -30.00 -11.24 -12.71
C THR A 11 -29.61 -11.89 -11.38
N PRO A 12 -28.37 -11.70 -10.91
CA PRO A 12 -27.89 -12.32 -9.68
C PRO A 12 -28.37 -11.60 -8.42
N ASP A 13 -28.41 -12.32 -7.30
CA ASP A 13 -28.67 -11.72 -5.99
C ASP A 13 -27.49 -10.81 -5.57
N LEU A 14 -26.26 -11.22 -5.89
CA LEU A 14 -25.04 -10.45 -5.66
C LEU A 14 -24.18 -10.40 -6.91
N ALA A 15 -23.71 -9.21 -7.27
CA ALA A 15 -22.59 -9.04 -8.18
C ALA A 15 -21.43 -8.28 -7.53
N ILE A 16 -20.21 -8.65 -7.91
CA ILE A 16 -18.98 -8.03 -7.40
C ILE A 16 -18.08 -7.71 -8.60
N ILE A 17 -17.52 -6.51 -8.65
CA ILE A 17 -16.52 -6.12 -9.65
C ILE A 17 -15.17 -5.97 -8.95
N GLY A 18 -14.25 -6.91 -9.20
CA GLY A 18 -12.90 -6.95 -8.65
C GLY A 18 -12.70 -8.06 -7.62
N SER A 19 -11.70 -8.91 -7.86
CA SER A 19 -11.39 -10.10 -7.04
C SER A 19 -10.36 -9.87 -5.93
N GLY A 20 -9.98 -8.62 -5.65
CA GLY A 20 -9.06 -8.29 -4.57
C GLY A 20 -9.65 -8.60 -3.19
N SER A 21 -10.00 -7.58 -2.41
CA SER A 21 -10.80 -7.80 -1.19
C SER A 21 -12.23 -8.23 -1.50
N GLY A 22 -12.76 -7.90 -2.69
CA GLY A 22 -14.11 -8.30 -3.12
C GLY A 22 -14.33 -9.81 -3.15
N ASN A 23 -13.27 -10.60 -3.41
CA ASN A 23 -13.37 -12.06 -3.41
C ASN A 23 -13.75 -12.66 -2.04
N SER A 24 -13.64 -11.90 -0.94
CA SER A 24 -14.06 -12.33 0.40
C SER A 24 -15.55 -12.16 0.69
N LEU A 25 -16.31 -11.53 -0.23
CA LEU A 25 -17.74 -11.21 -0.03
C LEU A 25 -18.68 -12.36 -0.41
N ILE A 26 -18.18 -13.36 -1.14
CA ILE A 26 -18.91 -14.61 -1.39
C ILE A 26 -18.73 -15.52 -0.18
N THR A 27 -19.48 -15.23 0.88
CA THR A 27 -19.56 -15.96 2.15
C THR A 27 -20.55 -17.14 2.05
N PRO A 28 -20.61 -18.04 3.06
CA PRO A 28 -21.61 -19.11 3.09
C PRO A 28 -23.07 -18.63 3.06
N HIS A 29 -23.35 -17.34 3.32
CA HIS A 29 -24.69 -16.78 3.18
C HIS A 29 -25.21 -16.89 1.73
N TRP A 30 -24.30 -16.82 0.75
CA TRP A 30 -24.60 -16.82 -0.68
C TRP A 30 -24.64 -18.22 -1.29
N ASP A 31 -24.39 -19.28 -0.51
CA ASP A 31 -24.43 -20.65 -1.02
C ASP A 31 -25.80 -20.98 -1.65
N GLY A 32 -25.76 -21.41 -2.91
CA GLY A 32 -26.96 -21.75 -3.68
C GLY A 32 -27.73 -20.56 -4.26
N ARG A 33 -27.26 -19.32 -4.03
CA ARG A 33 -27.82 -18.09 -4.61
C ARG A 33 -27.01 -17.63 -5.81
N PRO A 34 -27.63 -17.12 -6.89
CA PRO A 34 -26.89 -16.70 -8.06
C PRO A 34 -25.96 -15.52 -7.73
N VAL A 35 -24.66 -15.70 -7.96
CA VAL A 35 -23.63 -14.67 -7.77
C VAL A 35 -22.86 -14.46 -9.07
N VAL A 36 -22.55 -13.21 -9.41
CA VAL A 36 -21.61 -12.88 -10.50
C VAL A 36 -20.38 -12.19 -9.93
N LEU A 37 -19.19 -12.70 -10.23
CA LEU A 37 -17.91 -12.03 -9.96
C LEU A 37 -17.28 -11.62 -11.29
N ALA A 38 -17.04 -10.34 -11.49
CA ALA A 38 -16.29 -9.84 -12.64
C ALA A 38 -14.86 -9.47 -12.24
N ASP A 39 -13.87 -9.98 -12.96
CA ASP A 39 -12.47 -9.66 -12.76
C ASP A 39 -11.68 -9.74 -14.06
N ARG A 40 -11.14 -8.60 -14.51
CA ARG A 40 -10.29 -8.53 -15.70
C ARG A 40 -8.83 -8.97 -15.45
N GLY A 41 -8.49 -9.32 -14.22
CA GLY A 41 -7.11 -9.53 -13.79
C GLY A 41 -6.38 -8.22 -13.46
N VAL A 42 -5.11 -8.32 -13.09
CA VAL A 42 -4.31 -7.19 -12.59
C VAL A 42 -3.00 -6.99 -13.33
N GLY A 43 -2.66 -5.72 -13.55
CA GLY A 43 -1.34 -5.28 -14.00
C GLY A 43 -0.95 -5.89 -15.35
N SER A 44 0.29 -6.34 -15.45
CA SER A 44 0.85 -6.98 -16.65
C SER A 44 0.70 -8.51 -16.65
N THR A 45 -0.12 -9.08 -15.76
CA THR A 45 -0.17 -10.54 -15.56
C THR A 45 -1.56 -11.15 -15.74
N ASP A 46 -2.59 -10.32 -15.93
CA ASP A 46 -4.01 -10.74 -16.02
C ASP A 46 -4.45 -11.69 -14.88
N ALA A 47 -3.80 -11.56 -13.72
CA ALA A 47 -3.91 -12.54 -12.65
C ALA A 47 -5.12 -12.27 -11.74
N PHE A 48 -5.84 -13.33 -11.39
CA PHE A 48 -6.94 -13.29 -10.44
C PHE A 48 -6.45 -13.04 -9.00
N GLY A 49 -7.27 -12.38 -8.17
CA GLY A 49 -6.99 -12.11 -6.75
C GLY A 49 -6.49 -10.68 -6.45
N GLY A 50 -6.46 -9.80 -7.46
CA GLY A 50 -6.14 -8.38 -7.33
C GLY A 50 -4.67 -8.05 -7.03
N THR A 51 -4.40 -6.76 -6.80
CA THR A 51 -3.04 -6.18 -6.71
C THR A 51 -2.22 -6.77 -5.57
N CYS A 52 -2.77 -6.84 -4.35
CA CYS A 52 -2.02 -7.22 -3.15
C CYS A 52 -1.35 -8.60 -3.26
N LEU A 53 -2.04 -9.56 -3.88
CA LEU A 53 -1.53 -10.92 -4.06
C LEU A 53 -0.48 -10.98 -5.17
N ASN A 54 -0.79 -10.39 -6.33
CA ASN A 54 -0.06 -10.69 -7.56
C ASN A 54 1.09 -9.72 -7.85
N VAL A 55 0.91 -8.43 -7.54
CA VAL A 55 1.78 -7.35 -8.01
C VAL A 55 1.98 -6.23 -6.99
N GLY A 56 1.75 -6.52 -5.71
CA GLY A 56 1.80 -5.54 -4.64
C GLY A 56 2.34 -6.12 -3.35
N CYS A 57 1.62 -5.91 -2.26
CA CYS A 57 2.12 -6.08 -0.90
C CYS A 57 2.83 -7.43 -0.65
N ILE A 58 2.20 -8.56 -1.03
CA ILE A 58 2.75 -9.90 -0.72
C ILE A 58 4.10 -10.13 -1.41
N PRO A 59 4.20 -10.07 -2.76
CA PRO A 59 5.49 -10.19 -3.44
C PRO A 59 6.53 -9.21 -2.92
N THR A 60 6.17 -7.92 -2.76
CA THR A 60 7.12 -6.90 -2.29
C THR A 60 7.71 -7.29 -0.94
N LYS A 61 6.91 -7.75 0.05
CA LYS A 61 7.48 -8.12 1.37
C LYS A 61 8.34 -9.37 1.31
N MET A 62 8.07 -10.26 0.35
CA MET A 62 8.93 -11.42 0.10
C MET A 62 10.27 -11.07 -0.57
N PHE A 63 10.36 -9.91 -1.24
CA PHE A 63 11.61 -9.30 -1.73
C PHE A 63 12.33 -8.46 -0.66
N VAL A 64 11.59 -7.76 0.20
CA VAL A 64 12.18 -7.00 1.31
C VAL A 64 12.99 -7.91 2.23
N ARG A 65 12.49 -9.12 2.52
CA ARG A 65 13.17 -10.02 3.46
C ARG A 65 14.62 -10.39 3.05
N PRO A 66 14.90 -10.86 1.83
CA PRO A 66 16.28 -11.10 1.40
C PRO A 66 17.11 -9.82 1.33
N ALA A 67 16.53 -8.68 0.92
CA ALA A 67 17.25 -7.40 0.93
C ALA A 67 17.67 -6.98 2.36
N ALA A 68 16.78 -7.15 3.35
CA ALA A 68 17.10 -6.90 4.75
C ALA A 68 18.19 -7.83 5.30
N LEU A 69 18.24 -9.09 4.85
CA LEU A 69 19.35 -10.00 5.19
C LEU A 69 20.67 -9.55 4.56
N ALA A 70 20.65 -9.05 3.33
CA ALA A 70 21.84 -8.54 2.66
C ALA A 70 22.42 -7.29 3.36
N HIS A 71 21.53 -6.39 3.82
CA HIS A 71 21.89 -5.20 4.62
C HIS A 71 22.45 -5.53 6.01
N SER A 72 22.20 -6.74 6.54
CA SER A 72 22.69 -7.13 7.88
C SER A 72 24.22 -7.22 7.98
N THR A 73 24.94 -7.17 6.85
CA THR A 73 26.41 -7.12 6.84
C THR A 73 26.95 -5.84 7.47
N GLU A 74 26.29 -4.70 7.23
CA GLU A 74 26.68 -3.42 7.82
C GLU A 74 26.46 -3.41 9.34
N GLU A 75 25.31 -3.93 9.78
CA GLU A 75 24.99 -4.10 11.20
C GLU A 75 25.98 -5.04 11.90
N ALA A 76 26.27 -6.20 11.29
CA ALA A 76 27.26 -7.14 11.79
C ALA A 76 28.64 -6.47 11.95
N GLY A 77 29.07 -5.68 10.96
CA GLY A 77 30.32 -4.93 11.01
C GLY A 77 30.40 -3.95 12.18
N ARG A 78 29.31 -3.21 12.47
CA ARG A 78 29.24 -2.31 13.64
C ARG A 78 29.40 -3.06 14.96
N LEU A 79 28.89 -4.28 15.03
CA LEU A 79 28.95 -5.15 16.21
C LEU A 79 30.23 -6.01 16.29
N GLY A 80 31.19 -5.79 15.38
CA GLY A 80 32.46 -6.53 15.35
C GLY A 80 32.36 -7.96 14.82
N VAL A 81 31.30 -8.29 14.07
CA VAL A 81 31.11 -9.57 13.39
C VAL A 81 31.46 -9.40 11.90
N ASP A 82 32.44 -10.16 11.43
CA ASP A 82 32.87 -10.14 10.03
C ASP A 82 31.94 -10.99 9.15
N LEU A 83 31.01 -10.35 8.45
CA LEU A 83 30.04 -10.99 7.55
C LEU A 83 30.17 -10.44 6.13
N HIS A 84 30.37 -11.32 5.15
CA HIS A 84 30.54 -10.96 3.74
C HIS A 84 29.35 -11.41 2.89
N LEU A 85 28.73 -10.46 2.17
CA LEU A 85 27.73 -10.77 1.13
C LEU A 85 28.46 -11.15 -0.16
N ARG A 86 28.15 -12.32 -0.72
CA ARG A 86 28.70 -12.77 -2.02
C ARG A 86 27.85 -12.36 -3.22
N GLY A 87 26.61 -11.95 -3.00
CA GLY A 87 25.64 -11.57 -4.03
C GLY A 87 24.26 -12.18 -3.76
N ALA A 88 23.27 -11.72 -4.52
CA ALA A 88 21.89 -12.21 -4.47
C ALA A 88 21.50 -12.90 -5.79
N ASP A 89 20.86 -14.06 -5.69
CA ASP A 89 20.29 -14.78 -6.84
C ASP A 89 18.85 -14.30 -7.08
N TRP A 90 18.71 -13.28 -7.93
CA TRP A 90 17.41 -12.70 -8.26
C TRP A 90 16.43 -13.70 -8.89
N PRO A 91 16.81 -14.50 -9.92
CA PRO A 91 15.95 -15.57 -10.43
C PRO A 91 15.43 -16.50 -9.34
N GLN A 92 16.28 -16.96 -8.41
CA GLN A 92 15.84 -17.83 -7.33
C GLN A 92 14.87 -17.12 -6.37
N ILE A 93 15.11 -15.84 -6.03
CA ILE A 93 14.19 -15.05 -5.20
C ILE A 93 12.83 -14.91 -5.89
N ARG A 94 12.83 -14.46 -7.14
CA ARG A 94 11.64 -14.27 -7.98
C ARG A 94 10.85 -15.56 -8.11
N ASP A 95 11.49 -16.65 -8.53
CA ASP A 95 10.81 -17.91 -8.84
C ASP A 95 10.21 -18.53 -7.58
N ARG A 96 10.89 -18.45 -6.42
CA ARG A 96 10.33 -18.85 -5.12
C ARG A 96 9.05 -18.07 -4.77
N ILE A 97 9.03 -16.77 -5.06
CA ILE A 97 7.88 -15.90 -4.77
C ILE A 97 6.71 -16.25 -5.69
N PHE A 98 6.95 -16.23 -7.00
CA PHE A 98 5.87 -16.34 -7.98
C PHE A 98 5.38 -17.78 -8.18
N ALA A 99 6.21 -18.81 -7.94
CA ALA A 99 5.71 -20.18 -7.85
C ALA A 99 4.60 -20.33 -6.79
N ARG A 100 4.71 -19.60 -5.67
CA ARG A 100 3.69 -19.60 -4.60
C ARG A 100 2.50 -18.72 -4.94
N VAL A 101 2.76 -17.46 -5.32
CA VAL A 101 1.72 -16.46 -5.59
C VAL A 101 0.83 -16.90 -6.76
N ASP A 102 1.44 -17.36 -7.86
CA ASP A 102 0.70 -17.75 -9.06
C ASP A 102 -0.11 -19.03 -8.80
N ALA A 103 0.39 -19.95 -7.96
CA ALA A 103 -0.38 -21.12 -7.54
C ALA A 103 -1.62 -20.75 -6.72
N ILE A 104 -1.49 -19.79 -5.79
CA ILE A 104 -2.63 -19.30 -4.98
C ILE A 104 -3.65 -18.58 -5.88
N SER A 105 -3.19 -17.73 -6.81
CA SER A 105 -4.06 -17.03 -7.76
C SER A 105 -4.83 -18.02 -8.63
N ARG A 106 -4.16 -19.00 -9.25
CA ARG A 106 -4.80 -20.05 -10.06
C ARG A 106 -5.80 -20.89 -9.27
N ALA A 107 -5.46 -21.27 -8.04
CA ALA A 107 -6.36 -22.03 -7.16
C ALA A 107 -7.60 -21.19 -6.79
N GLY A 108 -7.43 -19.91 -6.46
CA GLY A 108 -8.54 -19.01 -6.17
C GLY A 108 -9.48 -18.82 -7.36
N ARG A 109 -8.91 -18.67 -8.57
CA ARG A 109 -9.68 -18.63 -9.82
C ARG A 109 -10.46 -19.93 -10.05
N HIS A 110 -9.78 -21.09 -9.99
CA HIS A 110 -10.40 -22.41 -10.18
C HIS A 110 -11.56 -22.62 -9.21
N TYR A 111 -11.36 -22.28 -7.94
CA TYR A 111 -12.41 -22.38 -6.92
C TYR A 111 -13.66 -21.57 -7.29
N ARG A 112 -13.49 -20.33 -7.80
CA ARG A 112 -14.63 -19.48 -8.19
C ARG A 112 -15.28 -19.86 -9.52
N ALA A 113 -14.51 -20.38 -10.48
CA ALA A 113 -14.98 -20.67 -11.82
C ALA A 113 -15.56 -22.08 -11.97
N GLU A 114 -15.00 -23.07 -11.26
CA GLU A 114 -15.25 -24.49 -11.53
C GLU A 114 -15.84 -25.25 -10.34
N GLU A 115 -15.64 -24.78 -9.09
CA GLU A 115 -16.06 -25.51 -7.88
C GLU A 115 -17.35 -24.96 -7.24
N LEU A 116 -17.80 -23.76 -7.63
CA LEU A 116 -19.01 -23.12 -7.10
C LEU A 116 -20.06 -22.95 -8.19
N ASP A 117 -20.97 -23.92 -8.31
CA ASP A 117 -22.03 -23.94 -9.35
C ASP A 117 -22.96 -22.72 -9.34
N HIS A 118 -23.04 -21.99 -8.21
CA HIS A 118 -23.87 -20.80 -8.04
C HIS A 118 -23.14 -19.49 -8.37
N VAL A 119 -21.84 -19.54 -8.70
CA VAL A 119 -21.00 -18.39 -9.03
C VAL A 119 -20.68 -18.41 -10.53
N THR A 120 -20.97 -17.29 -11.20
CA THR A 120 -20.50 -17.03 -12.57
C THR A 120 -19.29 -16.09 -12.50
N LEU A 121 -18.12 -16.55 -12.96
CA LEU A 121 -16.92 -15.72 -13.09
C LEU A 121 -16.85 -15.12 -14.50
N LEU A 122 -16.86 -13.79 -14.60
CA LEU A 122 -16.63 -13.04 -15.84
C LEU A 122 -15.19 -12.51 -15.84
N GLU A 123 -14.34 -13.09 -16.69
CA GLU A 123 -12.90 -12.78 -16.72
C GLU A 123 -12.55 -11.67 -17.72
N GLN A 124 -13.26 -10.55 -17.61
CA GLN A 124 -13.22 -9.48 -18.59
C GLN A 124 -13.38 -8.12 -17.92
N GLN A 125 -13.04 -7.07 -18.64
CA GLN A 125 -13.41 -5.74 -18.21
C GLN A 125 -14.93 -5.56 -18.31
N VAL A 126 -15.48 -4.79 -17.37
CA VAL A 126 -16.89 -4.45 -17.31
C VAL A 126 -17.04 -2.94 -17.17
N ARG A 127 -18.12 -2.39 -17.71
CA ARG A 127 -18.51 -0.98 -17.53
C ARG A 127 -19.90 -0.89 -16.95
N LEU A 128 -20.09 0.01 -16.00
CA LEU A 128 -21.39 0.30 -15.41
C LEU A 128 -22.35 0.84 -16.47
N THR A 129 -23.57 0.31 -16.47
CA THR A 129 -24.69 0.77 -17.32
C THR A 129 -25.81 1.41 -16.51
N GLY A 130 -25.66 1.40 -15.19
CA GLY A 130 -26.59 1.95 -14.22
C GLY A 130 -26.10 1.63 -12.80
N PRO A 131 -26.85 2.03 -11.75
CA PRO A 131 -26.35 1.92 -10.38
C PRO A 131 -26.08 0.48 -9.90
N ARG A 132 -26.84 -0.51 -10.38
CA ARG A 132 -26.65 -1.93 -10.04
C ARG A 132 -26.54 -2.84 -11.27
N SER A 133 -26.03 -2.27 -12.38
CA SER A 133 -25.90 -3.00 -13.63
C SER A 133 -24.61 -2.66 -14.37
N PHE A 134 -24.09 -3.65 -15.08
CA PHE A 134 -22.90 -3.48 -15.91
C PHE A 134 -22.97 -4.36 -17.16
N LEU A 135 -22.12 -4.02 -18.12
CA LEU A 135 -21.91 -4.74 -19.37
C LEU A 135 -20.47 -5.24 -19.43
N ALA A 136 -20.29 -6.53 -19.66
CA ALA A 136 -18.99 -7.13 -19.96
C ALA A 136 -18.60 -6.89 -21.44
N GLU A 137 -17.31 -6.99 -21.74
CA GLU A 137 -16.79 -6.78 -23.10
C GLU A 137 -17.36 -7.76 -24.14
N ASP A 138 -17.70 -8.99 -23.74
CA ASP A 138 -18.37 -9.97 -24.61
C ASP A 138 -19.88 -9.70 -24.84
N GLY A 139 -20.41 -8.62 -24.26
CA GLY A 139 -21.81 -8.22 -24.38
C GLY A 139 -22.73 -8.84 -23.32
N THR A 140 -22.19 -9.61 -22.37
CA THR A 140 -22.98 -10.11 -21.23
C THR A 140 -23.45 -8.95 -20.36
N GLU A 141 -24.76 -8.77 -20.25
CA GLU A 141 -25.37 -7.75 -19.40
C GLU A 141 -25.74 -8.35 -18.04
N VAL A 142 -25.43 -7.64 -16.96
CA VAL A 142 -25.72 -8.05 -15.58
C VAL A 142 -26.54 -6.96 -14.89
N ARG A 143 -27.64 -7.35 -14.22
CA ARG A 143 -28.48 -6.50 -13.36
C ARG A 143 -28.67 -7.17 -12.01
N ALA A 144 -27.93 -6.74 -10.99
CA ALA A 144 -27.88 -7.43 -9.70
C ALA A 144 -28.84 -6.83 -8.66
N GLU A 145 -29.32 -7.65 -7.71
CA GLU A 145 -30.05 -7.14 -6.53
C GLU A 145 -29.13 -6.32 -5.62
N GLN A 146 -27.90 -6.81 -5.39
CA GLN A 146 -26.83 -6.07 -4.72
C GLN A 146 -25.56 -6.06 -5.59
N LEU A 147 -24.86 -4.92 -5.64
CA LEU A 147 -23.62 -4.74 -6.39
C LEU A 147 -22.52 -4.19 -5.47
N VAL A 148 -21.33 -4.77 -5.57
CA VAL A 148 -20.13 -4.25 -4.89
C VAL A 148 -19.04 -3.88 -5.88
N LEU A 149 -18.56 -2.64 -5.78
CA LEU A 149 -17.44 -2.12 -6.56
C LEU A 149 -16.15 -2.27 -5.74
N ALA A 150 -15.32 -3.23 -6.12
CA ALA A 150 -14.04 -3.56 -5.48
C ALA A 150 -12.87 -3.56 -6.49
N ALA A 151 -12.96 -2.70 -7.51
CA ALA A 151 -12.05 -2.67 -8.66
C ALA A 151 -10.64 -2.12 -8.36
N GLY A 152 -10.39 -1.64 -7.14
CA GLY A 152 -9.07 -1.20 -6.68
C GLY A 152 -8.50 -0.01 -7.46
N SER A 153 -7.17 0.02 -7.58
CA SER A 153 -6.40 1.11 -8.20
C SER A 153 -5.33 0.56 -9.16
N ARG A 154 -4.70 1.44 -9.94
CA ARG A 154 -3.58 1.13 -10.84
C ARG A 154 -2.46 2.18 -10.77
N PRO A 155 -1.20 1.84 -11.13
CA PRO A 155 -0.11 2.82 -11.18
C PRO A 155 -0.41 4.00 -12.10
N VAL A 156 0.09 5.18 -11.75
CA VAL A 156 0.09 6.37 -12.61
C VAL A 156 1.40 6.47 -13.38
N LEU A 157 1.31 6.66 -14.69
CA LEU A 157 2.44 6.96 -15.56
C LEU A 157 2.49 8.47 -15.88
N PRO A 158 3.67 9.10 -15.91
CA PRO A 158 3.81 10.48 -16.37
C PRO A 158 3.61 10.57 -17.89
N GLU A 159 3.08 11.71 -18.35
CA GLU A 159 2.91 12.01 -19.77
C GLU A 159 4.23 12.53 -20.37
N VAL A 160 5.20 11.63 -20.56
CA VAL A 160 6.51 11.95 -21.13
C VAL A 160 6.88 10.98 -22.25
N PRO A 161 7.66 11.41 -23.26
CA PRO A 161 8.12 10.51 -24.31
C PRO A 161 8.87 9.29 -23.78
N GLY A 162 8.57 8.12 -24.34
CA GLY A 162 9.25 6.85 -24.04
C GLY A 162 8.85 6.18 -22.72
N VAL A 163 7.79 6.64 -22.05
CA VAL A 163 7.24 5.99 -20.84
C VAL A 163 6.67 4.59 -21.10
N ASP A 164 6.42 4.25 -22.36
CA ASP A 164 5.91 2.96 -22.85
C ASP A 164 7.02 1.99 -23.28
N LEU A 165 8.29 2.38 -23.16
CA LEU A 165 9.42 1.50 -23.48
C LEU A 165 9.45 0.27 -22.56
N PRO A 166 9.91 -0.90 -23.04
CA PRO A 166 10.00 -2.13 -22.24
C PRO A 166 10.86 -2.01 -20.97
N GLN A 167 11.80 -1.07 -20.95
CA GLN A 167 12.69 -0.78 -19.81
C GLN A 167 12.01 0.09 -18.74
N VAL A 168 10.81 0.62 -19.01
CA VAL A 168 10.02 1.40 -18.07
C VAL A 168 9.05 0.46 -17.36
N HIS A 169 9.25 0.32 -16.05
CA HIS A 169 8.45 -0.53 -15.20
C HIS A 169 7.61 0.29 -14.24
N THR A 170 6.56 -0.33 -13.74
CA THR A 170 5.84 0.12 -12.54
C THR A 170 6.00 -0.93 -11.45
N SER A 171 5.39 -0.70 -10.28
CA SER A 171 5.24 -1.75 -9.27
C SER A 171 4.65 -3.04 -9.85
N ASP A 172 3.85 -2.94 -10.92
CA ASP A 172 3.14 -4.07 -11.47
C ASP A 172 4.04 -5.05 -12.24
N SER A 173 5.13 -4.56 -12.83
CA SER A 173 6.02 -5.36 -13.70
C SER A 173 7.42 -5.59 -13.12
N VAL A 174 7.93 -4.67 -12.29
CA VAL A 174 9.34 -4.65 -11.86
C VAL A 174 9.78 -5.89 -11.05
N MET A 175 8.87 -6.55 -10.36
CA MET A 175 9.20 -7.72 -9.54
C MET A 175 9.45 -9.00 -10.38
N ARG A 176 9.04 -9.02 -11.64
CA ARG A 176 9.16 -10.16 -12.54
C ARG A 176 10.32 -10.05 -13.53
N LEU A 177 11.24 -9.10 -13.34
CA LEU A 177 12.44 -8.96 -14.16
C LEU A 177 13.21 -10.28 -14.28
N GLU A 178 13.84 -10.49 -15.42
CA GLU A 178 14.59 -11.72 -15.69
C GLU A 178 15.83 -11.85 -14.80
N SER A 179 16.50 -10.73 -14.54
CA SER A 179 17.73 -10.60 -13.76
C SER A 179 17.66 -9.36 -12.86
N LEU A 180 18.57 -9.30 -11.88
CA LEU A 180 18.77 -8.09 -11.08
C LEU A 180 19.41 -7.02 -11.97
N PRO A 181 18.78 -5.84 -12.17
CA PRO A 181 19.42 -4.74 -12.86
C PRO A 181 20.63 -4.24 -12.08
N SER A 182 21.72 -3.92 -12.78
CA SER A 182 22.91 -3.34 -12.17
C SER A 182 22.66 -1.88 -11.77
N ARG A 183 21.88 -1.14 -12.57
CA ARG A 183 21.56 0.27 -12.29
C ARG A 183 20.08 0.59 -12.54
N VAL A 184 19.42 1.18 -11.54
CA VAL A 184 17.98 1.46 -11.54
C VAL A 184 17.74 2.94 -11.26
N LEU A 185 16.95 3.61 -12.12
CA LEU A 185 16.38 4.92 -11.81
C LEU A 185 14.95 4.75 -11.30
N ILE A 186 14.64 5.29 -10.13
CA ILE A 186 13.31 5.22 -9.51
C ILE A 186 12.71 6.63 -9.47
N VAL A 187 11.56 6.84 -10.11
CA VAL A 187 10.84 8.12 -10.08
C VAL A 187 9.74 8.07 -9.01
N GLY A 188 9.90 8.88 -7.97
CA GLY A 188 8.94 9.02 -6.87
C GLY A 188 9.62 9.06 -5.50
N GLY A 189 9.03 9.79 -4.55
CA GLY A 189 9.48 9.86 -3.15
C GLY A 189 8.56 9.17 -2.15
N GLY A 190 7.54 8.44 -2.62
CA GLY A 190 6.55 7.76 -1.77
C GLY A 190 6.96 6.35 -1.34
N TYR A 191 6.07 5.66 -0.62
CA TYR A 191 6.35 4.36 -0.01
C TYR A 191 6.76 3.29 -1.03
N ILE A 192 6.12 3.20 -2.19
CA ILE A 192 6.49 2.23 -3.25
C ILE A 192 7.93 2.46 -3.71
N ALA A 193 8.27 3.71 -4.03
CA ALA A 193 9.61 4.08 -4.51
C ALA A 193 10.68 3.75 -3.46
N CYS A 194 10.41 4.11 -2.20
CA CYS A 194 11.30 3.87 -1.08
C CYS A 194 11.50 2.39 -0.78
N GLU A 195 10.45 1.56 -0.84
CA GLU A 195 10.58 0.10 -0.67
C GLU A 195 11.44 -0.52 -1.77
N PHE A 196 11.21 -0.15 -3.03
CA PHE A 196 12.02 -0.67 -4.13
C PHE A 196 13.46 -0.14 -4.12
N ALA A 197 13.70 1.10 -3.67
CA ALA A 197 15.05 1.61 -3.46
C ALA A 197 15.81 0.74 -2.44
N GLY A 198 15.18 0.45 -1.30
CA GLY A 198 15.75 -0.44 -0.27
C GLY A 198 15.97 -1.87 -0.76
N ILE A 199 15.04 -2.41 -1.57
CA ILE A 199 15.19 -3.76 -2.18
C ILE A 199 16.38 -3.79 -3.14
N PHE A 200 16.42 -2.88 -4.11
CA PHE A 200 17.46 -2.88 -5.14
C PHE A 200 18.84 -2.56 -4.57
N SER A 201 18.95 -1.52 -3.74
CA SER A 201 20.21 -1.18 -3.07
C SER A 201 20.71 -2.36 -2.21
N GLY A 202 19.83 -2.98 -1.41
CA GLY A 202 20.21 -4.12 -0.57
C GLY A 202 20.63 -5.37 -1.33
N LEU A 203 20.07 -5.61 -2.51
CA LEU A 203 20.46 -6.74 -3.35
C LEU A 203 21.68 -6.44 -4.24
N GLY A 204 22.20 -5.21 -4.23
CA GLY A 204 23.46 -4.82 -4.86
C GLY A 204 23.35 -3.96 -6.11
N SER A 205 22.17 -3.45 -6.45
CA SER A 205 21.99 -2.50 -7.56
C SER A 205 22.43 -1.08 -7.17
N GLU A 206 23.00 -0.33 -8.11
CA GLU A 206 23.14 1.12 -7.99
C GLU A 206 21.76 1.77 -8.19
N VAL A 207 21.25 2.44 -7.16
CA VAL A 207 19.94 3.09 -7.18
C VAL A 207 20.09 4.61 -7.29
N ILE A 208 19.34 5.20 -8.23
CA ILE A 208 19.15 6.64 -8.37
C ILE A 208 17.67 6.94 -8.15
N GLN A 209 17.33 7.54 -7.02
CA GLN A 209 15.95 7.92 -6.72
C GLN A 209 15.72 9.40 -7.05
N VAL A 210 14.72 9.67 -7.87
CA VAL A 210 14.36 11.00 -8.34
C VAL A 210 13.07 11.43 -7.67
N ASN A 211 13.06 12.61 -7.09
CA ASN A 211 11.87 13.17 -6.48
C ASN A 211 11.74 14.67 -6.78
N ARG A 212 10.51 15.12 -7.04
CA ARG A 212 10.25 16.55 -7.33
C ARG A 212 10.38 17.44 -6.10
N SER A 213 10.20 16.87 -4.91
CA SER A 213 10.21 17.59 -3.63
C SER A 213 11.61 17.62 -3.01
N VAL A 214 11.79 18.40 -1.94
CA VAL A 214 13.06 18.55 -1.19
C VAL A 214 13.31 17.47 -0.12
N GLY A 215 12.61 16.34 -0.19
CA GLY A 215 12.72 15.24 0.79
C GLY A 215 11.84 14.05 0.41
N LEU A 216 12.16 12.87 0.95
CA LEU A 216 11.38 11.64 0.76
C LEU A 216 10.25 11.54 1.80
N MET A 217 9.25 10.71 1.51
CA MET A 217 8.18 10.36 2.46
C MET A 217 7.44 11.58 3.05
N SER A 218 7.23 12.62 2.24
CA SER A 218 6.70 13.92 2.67
C SER A 218 5.29 13.90 3.25
N ALA A 219 4.58 12.76 3.17
CA ALA A 219 3.27 12.56 3.78
C ALA A 219 3.35 12.10 5.25
N LEU A 220 4.54 11.70 5.72
CA LEU A 220 4.78 11.33 7.11
C LEU A 220 4.94 12.58 7.99
N ASP A 221 5.04 12.35 9.29
CA ASP A 221 5.47 13.38 10.23
C ASP A 221 6.85 13.97 9.83
N PRO A 222 7.05 15.30 9.91
CA PRO A 222 8.27 15.95 9.44
C PRO A 222 9.58 15.41 10.04
N ASP A 223 9.56 15.03 11.32
CA ASP A 223 10.76 14.49 11.98
C ASP A 223 11.16 13.14 11.35
N LEU A 224 10.16 12.30 11.06
CA LEU A 224 10.35 11.00 10.42
C LEU A 224 10.78 11.15 8.97
N ALA A 225 10.14 12.05 8.21
CA ALA A 225 10.48 12.30 6.81
C ALA A 225 11.93 12.81 6.67
N SER A 226 12.35 13.72 7.55
CA SER A 226 13.72 14.25 7.56
C SER A 226 14.73 13.18 7.97
N ALA A 227 14.46 12.42 9.04
CA ALA A 227 15.36 11.36 9.50
C ALA A 227 15.50 10.25 8.44
N TYR A 228 14.40 9.83 7.83
CA TYR A 228 14.41 8.82 6.78
C TYR A 228 15.18 9.28 5.53
N SER A 229 14.98 10.54 5.11
CA SER A 229 15.71 11.10 3.95
C SER A 229 17.22 11.06 4.18
N ALA A 230 17.68 11.44 5.38
CA ALA A 230 19.09 11.41 5.74
C ALA A 230 19.68 9.98 5.77
N GLU A 231 18.92 8.97 6.19
CA GLU A 231 19.37 7.57 6.12
C GLU A 231 19.38 7.03 4.69
N ALA A 232 18.34 7.31 3.90
CA ALA A 232 18.25 6.91 2.50
C ALA A 232 19.43 7.41 1.67
N GLU A 233 19.86 8.66 1.89
CA GLU A 233 21.00 9.28 1.20
C GLU A 233 22.36 8.63 1.51
N LYS A 234 22.46 7.87 2.61
CA LYS A 234 23.66 7.06 2.91
C LYS A 234 23.66 5.75 2.12
N SER A 235 22.48 5.24 1.75
CA SER A 235 22.30 3.93 1.13
C SER A 235 22.15 3.99 -0.40
N TRP A 236 21.72 5.13 -0.98
CA TRP A 236 21.63 5.32 -2.43
C TRP A 236 21.62 6.80 -2.84
N THR A 237 21.75 7.06 -4.14
CA THR A 237 21.72 8.44 -4.67
C THR A 237 20.30 8.96 -4.70
N VAL A 238 20.06 10.15 -4.14
CA VAL A 238 18.75 10.83 -4.19
C VAL A 238 18.90 12.19 -4.89
N LEU A 239 18.04 12.44 -5.87
CA LEU A 239 18.00 13.66 -6.67
C LEU A 239 16.66 14.38 -6.44
N TYR A 240 16.66 15.37 -5.55
CA TYR A 240 15.51 16.22 -5.25
C TYR A 240 15.28 17.32 -6.30
N GLU A 241 14.08 17.88 -6.39
CA GLU A 241 13.79 18.97 -7.35
C GLU A 241 14.08 18.58 -8.81
N ARG A 242 13.91 17.30 -9.13
CA ARG A 242 13.99 16.75 -10.49
C ARG A 242 12.69 16.04 -10.85
N THR A 243 12.31 16.11 -12.12
CA THR A 243 11.22 15.32 -12.72
C THR A 243 11.74 14.55 -13.92
N LEU A 244 11.09 13.45 -14.27
CA LEU A 244 11.36 12.75 -15.53
C LEU A 244 10.85 13.60 -16.69
N GLY A 245 11.71 13.86 -17.69
CA GLY A 245 11.37 14.60 -18.91
C GLY A 245 11.16 13.70 -20.13
N ALA A 246 11.94 12.62 -20.26
CA ALA A 246 11.79 11.59 -21.27
C ALA A 246 12.58 10.32 -20.90
N VAL A 247 12.27 9.21 -21.57
CA VAL A 247 13.08 7.99 -21.56
C VAL A 247 13.43 7.63 -23.00
N VAL A 248 14.70 7.31 -23.27
CA VAL A 248 15.17 6.93 -24.60
C VAL A 248 15.76 5.53 -24.53
N ALA A 249 15.36 4.65 -25.45
CA ALA A 249 15.91 3.29 -25.52
C ALA A 249 17.40 3.33 -25.85
N ARG A 250 18.21 2.57 -25.10
CA ARG A 250 19.64 2.45 -25.34
C ARG A 250 19.95 1.09 -25.96
N ASP A 251 20.37 1.11 -27.23
CA ASP A 251 20.89 -0.05 -27.95
C ASP A 251 22.36 0.20 -28.34
N PRO A 252 23.29 0.05 -27.39
CA PRO A 252 24.70 0.36 -27.64
C PRO A 252 25.34 -0.62 -28.64
N GLU A 253 24.74 -1.79 -28.86
CA GLU A 253 25.25 -2.81 -29.78
C GLU A 253 24.58 -2.78 -31.16
N GLY A 254 23.54 -1.96 -31.35
CA GLY A 254 22.80 -1.82 -32.61
C GLY A 254 22.11 -3.11 -33.06
N ARG A 255 21.74 -3.99 -32.13
CA ARG A 255 21.17 -5.32 -32.43
C ARG A 255 19.65 -5.31 -32.56
N GLY A 256 18.99 -4.19 -32.29
CA GLY A 256 17.54 -4.07 -32.33
C GLY A 256 16.82 -4.52 -31.05
N GLU A 257 17.57 -4.93 -30.03
CA GLU A 257 17.06 -5.27 -28.69
C GLU A 257 17.72 -4.31 -27.68
N PRO A 258 17.03 -3.24 -27.23
CA PRO A 258 17.66 -2.26 -26.36
C PRO A 258 18.02 -2.87 -25.00
N ALA A 259 19.31 -2.82 -24.66
CA ALA A 259 19.89 -3.39 -23.44
C ALA A 259 19.74 -2.48 -22.20
N GLY A 260 19.14 -1.30 -22.35
CA GLY A 260 18.87 -0.38 -21.26
C GLY A 260 18.15 0.88 -21.74
N ALA A 261 18.15 1.92 -20.92
CA ALA A 261 17.53 3.20 -21.23
C ALA A 261 18.37 4.39 -20.75
N THR A 262 18.21 5.52 -21.41
CA THR A 262 18.71 6.82 -20.95
C THR A 262 17.51 7.61 -20.42
N ALA A 263 17.50 7.88 -19.12
CA ALA A 263 16.49 8.71 -18.49
C ALA A 263 16.94 10.18 -18.53
N GLN A 264 16.12 11.03 -19.13
CA GLN A 264 16.35 12.47 -19.17
C GLN A 264 15.57 13.12 -18.03
N LEU A 265 16.28 13.72 -17.08
CA LEU A 265 15.70 14.46 -15.97
C LEU A 265 15.69 15.95 -16.26
N LEU A 266 14.63 16.61 -15.82
CA LEU A 266 14.48 18.06 -15.82
C LEU A 266 14.59 18.56 -14.38
N THR A 267 15.50 19.49 -14.15
CA THR A 267 15.64 20.19 -12.87
C THR A 267 14.67 21.37 -12.82
N VAL A 268 14.35 21.84 -11.61
CA VAL A 268 13.49 23.03 -11.42
C VAL A 268 14.04 24.31 -12.08
N ASP A 269 15.36 24.41 -12.28
CA ASP A 269 16.01 25.53 -13.00
C ASP A 269 16.07 25.32 -14.52
N GLY A 270 15.45 24.26 -15.05
CA GLY A 270 15.31 24.00 -16.48
C GLY A 270 16.52 23.33 -17.14
N ARG A 271 17.51 22.88 -16.37
CA ARG A 271 18.63 22.08 -16.90
C ARG A 271 18.17 20.65 -17.18
N GLN A 272 18.80 20.04 -18.18
CA GLN A 272 18.64 18.63 -18.50
C GLN A 272 19.83 17.84 -17.98
N GLU A 273 19.55 16.71 -17.34
CA GLU A 273 20.55 15.75 -16.85
C GLU A 273 20.19 14.37 -17.42
N GLU A 274 21.18 13.62 -17.92
CA GLU A 274 20.97 12.30 -18.51
C GLU A 274 21.60 11.21 -17.66
N TYR A 275 20.86 10.12 -17.45
CA TYR A 275 21.30 8.97 -16.68
C TYR A 275 21.06 7.67 -17.45
N ASP A 276 22.15 7.01 -17.82
CA ASP A 276 22.12 5.67 -18.41
C ASP A 276 21.84 4.62 -17.34
N VAL A 277 20.74 3.89 -17.48
CA VAL A 277 20.31 2.85 -16.54
C VAL A 277 19.89 1.57 -17.29
N ASP A 278 19.69 0.49 -16.57
CA ASP A 278 19.13 -0.74 -17.13
C ASP A 278 17.61 -0.64 -17.22
N ILE A 279 16.99 -0.08 -16.17
CA ILE A 279 15.55 0.13 -16.09
C ILE A 279 15.19 1.47 -15.41
N VAL A 280 13.99 1.96 -15.72
CA VAL A 280 13.33 3.07 -15.05
C VAL A 280 12.09 2.55 -14.34
N LEU A 281 11.99 2.72 -13.01
CA LEU A 281 10.81 2.39 -12.23
C LEU A 281 9.98 3.65 -11.96
N ILE A 282 8.74 3.69 -12.44
CA ILE A 282 7.77 4.73 -12.16
C ILE A 282 6.94 4.36 -10.93
N ALA A 283 7.08 5.14 -9.87
CA ALA A 283 6.42 4.93 -8.57
C ALA A 283 5.86 6.25 -8.00
N ILE A 284 5.15 7.01 -8.84
CA ILE A 284 4.64 8.36 -8.52
C ILE A 284 3.24 8.41 -7.92
N GLY A 285 2.58 7.25 -7.78
CA GLY A 285 1.25 7.15 -7.18
C GLY A 285 0.36 6.13 -7.88
N ARG A 286 -0.87 6.02 -7.39
CA ARG A 286 -1.91 5.14 -7.93
C ARG A 286 -3.20 5.92 -8.12
N ARG A 287 -3.98 5.53 -9.13
CA ARG A 287 -5.31 6.09 -9.44
C ARG A 287 -6.38 5.03 -9.24
N PRO A 288 -7.54 5.35 -8.61
CA PRO A 288 -8.67 4.44 -8.54
C PRO A 288 -9.17 4.04 -9.94
N ASN A 289 -9.73 2.84 -10.08
CA ASN A 289 -10.23 2.32 -11.37
C ASN A 289 -11.68 2.73 -11.70
N SER A 290 -12.18 3.81 -11.10
CA SER A 290 -13.54 4.35 -11.30
C SER A 290 -13.79 4.78 -12.75
N ASP A 291 -12.77 5.31 -13.42
CA ASP A 291 -12.82 5.71 -14.84
C ASP A 291 -12.94 4.50 -15.77
N LEU A 292 -12.24 3.40 -15.47
CA LEU A 292 -12.37 2.15 -16.21
C LEU A 292 -13.75 1.50 -16.06
N LEU A 293 -14.41 1.74 -14.92
CA LEU A 293 -15.79 1.31 -14.68
C LEU A 293 -16.83 2.21 -15.34
N GLY A 294 -16.48 3.44 -15.74
CA GLY A 294 -17.44 4.45 -16.17
C GLY A 294 -18.35 4.94 -15.03
N ALA A 295 -17.79 5.12 -13.82
CA ALA A 295 -18.56 5.46 -12.62
C ALA A 295 -19.24 6.83 -12.72
N GLU A 296 -18.57 7.83 -13.30
CA GLU A 296 -19.13 9.16 -13.51
C GLU A 296 -20.28 9.12 -14.52
N GLU A 297 -20.10 8.42 -15.64
CA GLU A 297 -21.14 8.24 -16.66
C GLU A 297 -22.35 7.45 -16.15
N ALA A 298 -22.14 6.59 -15.14
CA ALA A 298 -23.20 5.90 -14.43
C ALA A 298 -23.91 6.77 -13.36
N GLY A 299 -23.48 8.01 -13.17
CA GLY A 299 -24.07 8.99 -12.25
C GLY A 299 -23.65 8.82 -10.78
N LEU A 300 -22.53 8.14 -10.52
CA LEU A 300 -21.99 7.98 -9.16
C LEU A 300 -21.17 9.19 -8.75
N ASP A 301 -21.25 9.57 -7.48
CA ASP A 301 -20.48 10.68 -6.95
C ASP A 301 -19.00 10.28 -6.80
N LEU A 302 -18.11 11.14 -7.28
CA LEU A 302 -16.65 10.98 -7.18
C LEU A 302 -16.03 12.10 -6.36
N HIS A 303 -14.97 11.78 -5.63
CA HIS A 303 -14.03 12.76 -5.11
C HIS A 303 -13.19 13.37 -6.26
N ASP A 304 -12.56 14.52 -6.02
CA ASP A 304 -11.70 15.20 -7.02
C ASP A 304 -10.54 14.33 -7.53
N ASP A 305 -10.09 13.34 -6.75
CA ASP A 305 -9.05 12.39 -7.12
C ASP A 305 -9.58 11.13 -7.84
N GLY A 306 -10.87 11.11 -8.16
CA GLY A 306 -11.57 10.05 -8.86
C GLY A 306 -12.06 8.90 -7.97
N ARG A 307 -11.84 8.91 -6.65
CA ARG A 307 -12.38 7.86 -5.77
C ARG A 307 -13.90 7.92 -5.71
N ILE A 308 -14.56 6.77 -5.63
CA ILE A 308 -16.02 6.70 -5.43
C ILE A 308 -16.37 7.18 -4.02
N VAL A 309 -17.33 8.09 -3.91
CA VAL A 309 -17.83 8.58 -2.62
C VAL A 309 -18.73 7.52 -1.99
N VAL A 310 -18.46 7.24 -0.71
CA VAL A 310 -19.24 6.31 0.10
C VAL A 310 -19.64 6.94 1.42
N ASP A 311 -20.76 6.51 1.99
CA ASP A 311 -21.14 6.86 3.36
C ASP A 311 -20.42 6.01 4.42
N ALA A 312 -20.76 6.25 5.69
CA ALA A 312 -20.19 5.53 6.82
C ALA A 312 -20.46 4.02 6.81
N TRP A 313 -21.39 3.52 5.99
CA TRP A 313 -21.76 2.10 5.86
C TRP A 313 -21.23 1.47 4.57
N GLN A 314 -20.32 2.17 3.87
CA GLN A 314 -19.76 1.79 2.57
C GLN A 314 -20.76 1.80 1.41
N ARG A 315 -21.93 2.45 1.56
CA ARG A 315 -22.89 2.59 0.45
C ARG A 315 -22.42 3.70 -0.47
N VAL A 316 -22.46 3.45 -1.78
CA VAL A 316 -22.06 4.42 -2.80
C VAL A 316 -23.09 5.54 -2.90
N LEU A 317 -22.63 6.77 -3.09
CA LEU A 317 -23.50 7.92 -3.27
C LEU A 317 -23.73 8.24 -4.76
N ALA A 318 -24.93 8.75 -5.06
CA ALA A 318 -25.29 9.36 -6.33
C ALA A 318 -26.18 10.57 -6.07
N GLY A 319 -25.75 11.76 -6.50
CA GLY A 319 -26.47 13.01 -6.22
C GLY A 319 -26.53 13.36 -4.74
N GLY A 320 -25.54 12.91 -3.95
CA GLY A 320 -25.44 13.12 -2.51
C GLY A 320 -26.19 12.10 -1.65
N GLU A 321 -26.90 11.15 -2.25
CA GLU A 321 -27.74 10.18 -1.54
C GLU A 321 -27.25 8.74 -1.74
N PRO A 322 -27.34 7.87 -0.71
CA PRO A 322 -26.88 6.49 -0.81
C PRO A 322 -27.77 5.67 -1.74
N VAL A 323 -27.14 4.96 -2.68
CA VAL A 323 -27.82 4.05 -3.59
C VAL A 323 -28.08 2.71 -2.88
N GLU A 324 -29.35 2.33 -2.76
CA GLU A 324 -29.73 1.06 -2.14
C GLU A 324 -29.13 -0.14 -2.88
N GLY A 325 -28.48 -1.02 -2.12
CA GLY A 325 -27.85 -2.24 -2.65
C GLY A 325 -26.54 -2.02 -3.40
N LEU A 326 -25.97 -0.80 -3.42
CA LEU A 326 -24.68 -0.52 -4.05
C LEU A 326 -23.62 -0.13 -3.01
N TYR A 327 -22.51 -0.87 -3.00
CA TYR A 327 -21.40 -0.66 -2.06
C TYR A 327 -20.07 -0.52 -2.80
N ALA A 328 -19.10 0.16 -2.18
CA ALA A 328 -17.72 0.21 -2.67
C ALA A 328 -16.72 0.08 -1.51
N LEU A 329 -15.54 -0.48 -1.81
CA LEU A 329 -14.49 -0.71 -0.82
C LEU A 329 -13.07 -0.63 -1.42
N GLY A 330 -12.09 -0.53 -0.52
CA GLY A 330 -10.67 -0.53 -0.83
C GLY A 330 -10.23 0.69 -1.62
N ASP A 331 -9.14 0.58 -2.38
CA ASP A 331 -8.54 1.71 -3.08
C ASP A 331 -9.46 2.45 -4.06
N LEU A 332 -10.61 1.86 -4.41
CA LEU A 332 -11.62 2.48 -5.26
C LEU A 332 -12.36 3.63 -4.55
N SER A 333 -12.53 3.56 -3.22
CA SER A 333 -13.26 4.54 -2.42
C SER A 333 -12.42 5.17 -1.31
N SER A 334 -11.46 4.41 -0.76
CA SER A 334 -10.81 4.75 0.50
C SER A 334 -9.59 5.64 0.32
N ALA A 335 -9.46 6.66 1.18
CA ALA A 335 -8.29 7.54 1.19
C ALA A 335 -7.02 6.78 1.60
N ALA A 336 -7.14 5.89 2.58
CA ALA A 336 -6.07 4.99 3.01
C ALA A 336 -6.05 3.74 2.10
N GLN A 337 -5.27 3.80 1.02
CA GLN A 337 -5.10 2.71 0.05
C GLN A 337 -4.22 1.58 0.61
N LEU A 338 -4.74 0.87 1.60
CA LEU A 338 -4.03 -0.15 2.37
C LEU A 338 -4.83 -1.46 2.45
N LYS A 339 -4.15 -2.60 2.36
CA LYS A 339 -4.81 -3.91 2.34
C LYS A 339 -5.65 -4.18 3.60
N HIS A 340 -5.15 -3.84 4.79
CA HIS A 340 -5.89 -4.05 6.04
C HIS A 340 -7.12 -3.14 6.17
N VAL A 341 -7.12 -1.95 5.55
CA VAL A 341 -8.31 -1.10 5.41
C VAL A 341 -9.33 -1.78 4.52
N ALA A 342 -8.94 -2.20 3.31
CA ALA A 342 -9.83 -2.92 2.40
C ALA A 342 -10.38 -4.22 3.01
N ASN A 343 -9.61 -4.91 3.86
CA ASN A 343 -10.08 -6.09 4.60
C ASN A 343 -11.08 -5.73 5.71
N HIS A 344 -10.91 -4.60 6.39
CA HIS A 344 -11.87 -4.11 7.37
C HIS A 344 -13.19 -3.77 6.69
N GLU A 345 -13.12 -2.99 5.61
CA GLU A 345 -14.29 -2.58 4.82
C GLU A 345 -15.00 -3.77 4.21
N ALA A 346 -14.27 -4.78 3.72
CA ALA A 346 -14.89 -6.02 3.22
C ALA A 346 -15.69 -6.76 4.31
N ARG A 347 -15.23 -6.78 5.56
CA ARG A 347 -16.03 -7.36 6.67
C ARG A 347 -17.29 -6.55 6.97
N VAL A 348 -17.20 -5.22 6.87
CA VAL A 348 -18.35 -4.32 7.06
C VAL A 348 -19.36 -4.51 5.92
N VAL A 349 -18.90 -4.49 4.67
CA VAL A 349 -19.73 -4.71 3.49
C VAL A 349 -20.37 -6.09 3.51
N ALA A 350 -19.63 -7.16 3.85
CA ALA A 350 -20.19 -8.50 3.99
C ALA A 350 -21.37 -8.51 5.00
N HIS A 351 -21.17 -7.92 6.19
CA HIS A 351 -22.26 -7.80 7.16
C HIS A 351 -23.47 -7.02 6.61
N ASN A 352 -23.22 -5.87 5.96
CA ASN A 352 -24.24 -4.97 5.47
C ASN A 352 -25.04 -5.56 4.30
N LEU A 353 -24.40 -6.35 3.44
CA LEU A 353 -25.06 -7.11 2.38
C LEU A 353 -26.03 -8.16 2.96
N GLU A 354 -25.58 -8.91 3.95
CA GLU A 354 -26.33 -10.00 4.58
C GLU A 354 -27.42 -9.51 5.56
N ASN A 355 -27.30 -8.27 6.05
CA ASN A 355 -28.18 -7.68 7.06
C ASN A 355 -28.61 -6.25 6.68
N PRO A 356 -29.39 -6.07 5.60
CA PRO A 356 -29.74 -4.74 5.07
C PRO A 356 -30.56 -3.86 6.03
N HIS A 357 -31.12 -4.45 7.10
CA HIS A 357 -31.88 -3.75 8.14
C HIS A 357 -31.09 -3.47 9.42
N ASP A 358 -29.84 -3.91 9.52
CA ASP A 358 -28.95 -3.73 10.69
C ASP A 358 -27.53 -3.39 10.22
N LEU A 359 -27.38 -2.22 9.59
CA LEU A 359 -26.12 -1.80 8.98
C LEU A 359 -25.07 -1.42 10.04
N ARG A 360 -23.84 -1.89 9.85
CA ARG A 360 -22.67 -1.53 10.65
C ARG A 360 -21.83 -0.46 9.96
N PRO A 361 -21.38 0.57 10.69
CA PRO A 361 -20.49 1.56 10.13
C PRO A 361 -19.05 1.03 10.03
N SER A 362 -18.34 1.47 9.00
CA SER A 362 -16.90 1.34 8.83
C SER A 362 -16.20 2.33 9.75
N ARG A 363 -15.41 1.82 10.71
CA ARG A 363 -14.65 2.67 11.64
C ARG A 363 -13.22 2.77 11.15
N GLN A 364 -12.80 3.99 10.81
CA GLN A 364 -11.43 4.27 10.36
C GLN A 364 -10.60 4.98 11.45
N HIS A 365 -10.89 4.72 12.73
CA HIS A 365 -10.07 5.25 13.81
C HIS A 365 -8.75 4.48 13.90
N ALA A 366 -7.64 5.20 14.06
CA ALA A 366 -6.30 4.62 14.24
C ALA A 366 -5.87 3.64 13.13
N VAL A 367 -6.11 3.96 11.85
CA VAL A 367 -5.59 3.17 10.71
C VAL A 367 -4.06 3.27 10.68
N PRO A 368 -3.32 2.16 10.86
CA PRO A 368 -1.87 2.20 10.78
C PRO A 368 -1.38 2.09 9.34
N ALA A 369 -0.16 2.55 9.08
CA ALA A 369 0.57 2.30 7.85
C ALA A 369 2.00 1.89 8.17
N ALA A 370 2.60 1.06 7.32
CA ALA A 370 4.00 0.66 7.44
C ALA A 370 4.66 0.65 6.06
N VAL A 371 5.95 1.00 6.03
CA VAL A 371 6.77 1.09 4.83
C VAL A 371 8.02 0.27 5.09
N PHE A 372 8.16 -0.79 4.31
CA PHE A 372 9.16 -1.82 4.51
C PHE A 372 10.41 -1.53 3.68
N SER A 373 10.92 -0.31 3.85
CA SER A 373 12.21 0.11 3.29
C SER A 373 13.35 -0.16 4.27
N HIS A 374 14.51 0.42 4.02
CA HIS A 374 15.66 0.43 4.90
C HIS A 374 16.04 1.89 5.20
N PRO A 375 15.81 2.40 6.42
CA PRO A 375 15.13 1.74 7.55
C PRO A 375 13.61 1.56 7.34
N GLU A 376 13.02 0.66 8.14
CA GLU A 376 11.56 0.44 8.16
C GLU A 376 10.85 1.63 8.83
N LEU A 377 9.64 1.98 8.38
CA LEU A 377 8.81 3.05 8.94
C LEU A 377 7.43 2.53 9.32
N ALA A 378 6.80 3.15 10.32
CA ALA A 378 5.40 2.94 10.67
C ALA A 378 4.76 4.23 11.19
N GLN A 379 3.45 4.37 10.98
CA GLN A 379 2.66 5.47 11.51
C GLN A 379 1.22 5.07 11.84
N VAL A 380 0.58 5.82 12.72
CA VAL A 380 -0.85 5.76 13.02
C VAL A 380 -1.32 7.13 13.50
N GLY A 381 -2.53 7.52 13.13
CA GLY A 381 -3.13 8.77 13.61
C GLY A 381 -2.54 10.03 12.97
N LEU A 382 -2.54 11.12 13.73
CA LEU A 382 -2.14 12.45 13.27
C LEU A 382 -0.62 12.61 13.24
N THR A 383 -0.13 13.39 12.28
CA THR A 383 1.20 14.02 12.40
C THR A 383 1.15 15.17 13.41
N GLU A 384 2.30 15.63 13.89
CA GLU A 384 2.35 16.76 14.82
C GLU A 384 1.72 18.03 14.23
N PRO A 385 2.02 18.44 12.98
CA PRO A 385 1.33 19.58 12.36
C PRO A 385 -0.19 19.43 12.31
N GLN A 386 -0.69 18.23 12.01
CA GLN A 386 -2.14 17.96 11.99
C GLN A 386 -2.75 18.03 13.40
N ALA A 387 -2.05 17.52 14.42
CA ALA A 387 -2.50 17.63 15.81
C ALA A 387 -2.56 19.09 16.25
N VAL A 388 -1.54 19.90 15.91
CA VAL A 388 -1.50 21.34 16.20
C VAL A 388 -2.65 22.07 15.51
N GLU A 389 -2.91 21.76 14.23
CA GLU A 389 -4.03 22.34 13.48
C GLU A 389 -5.38 22.01 14.11
N GLN A 390 -5.56 20.77 14.61
CA GLN A 390 -6.84 20.31 15.14
C GLN A 390 -7.14 20.78 16.57
N ILE A 391 -6.14 20.80 17.47
CA ILE A 391 -6.38 21.09 18.89
C ILE A 391 -5.55 22.25 19.45
N GLY A 392 -4.69 22.90 18.66
CA GLY A 392 -3.84 23.99 19.13
C GLY A 392 -2.54 23.51 19.77
N ALA A 393 -1.44 24.22 19.50
CA ALA A 393 -0.09 23.83 19.93
C ALA A 393 0.07 23.73 21.45
N GLU A 394 -0.68 24.52 22.22
CA GLU A 394 -0.69 24.51 23.68
C GLU A 394 -1.32 23.23 24.27
N HIS A 395 -2.09 22.49 23.47
CA HIS A 395 -2.74 21.25 23.88
C HIS A 395 -2.02 20.00 23.37
N VAL A 396 -1.05 20.13 22.46
CA VAL A 396 -0.27 19.00 21.96
C VAL A 396 0.95 18.75 22.85
N THR A 397 1.21 17.49 23.20
CA THR A 397 2.51 17.06 23.74
C THR A 397 3.09 15.96 22.85
N VAL A 398 4.40 16.01 22.68
CA VAL A 398 5.17 15.10 21.82
C VAL A 398 6.33 14.54 22.59
N LYS A 399 6.59 13.25 22.41
CA LYS A 399 7.80 12.60 22.88
C LYS A 399 8.44 11.83 21.74
N ILE A 400 9.69 12.19 21.42
CA ILE A 400 10.58 11.39 20.58
C ILE A 400 11.51 10.61 21.51
N GLN A 401 11.61 9.32 21.26
CA GLN A 401 12.44 8.38 21.99
C GLN A 401 13.34 7.66 21.00
N HIS A 402 14.66 7.80 21.14
CA HIS A 402 15.60 7.09 20.29
C HIS A 402 15.75 5.65 20.75
N TYR A 403 15.97 4.73 19.80
CA TYR A 403 16.20 3.31 20.13
C TYR A 403 17.45 3.17 20.99
N GLY A 404 18.53 3.86 20.62
CA GLY A 404 19.82 3.91 21.32
C GLY A 404 19.77 4.46 22.75
N ASP A 405 18.64 5.00 23.22
CA ASP A 405 18.46 5.39 24.62
C ASP A 405 17.99 4.22 25.51
N THR A 406 17.74 3.04 24.93
CA THR A 406 17.28 1.83 25.64
C THR A 406 18.34 0.74 25.65
N ALA A 407 18.28 -0.16 26.65
CA ALA A 407 19.27 -1.23 26.81
C ALA A 407 19.37 -2.16 25.59
N TYR A 408 18.24 -2.45 24.93
CA TYR A 408 18.26 -3.24 23.69
C TYR A 408 18.81 -2.43 22.51
N GLY A 409 18.59 -1.12 22.46
CA GLY A 409 19.24 -0.23 21.49
C GLY A 409 20.76 -0.23 21.62
N TRP A 410 21.30 -0.28 22.84
CA TRP A 410 22.74 -0.44 23.06
C TRP A 410 23.27 -1.76 22.49
N ALA A 411 22.52 -2.85 22.67
CA ALA A 411 22.90 -4.15 22.12
C ALA A 411 22.95 -4.15 20.58
N MET A 412 22.20 -3.26 19.91
CA MET A 412 22.21 -3.09 18.46
C MET A 412 23.22 -2.03 17.99
N GLU A 413 23.87 -1.29 18.90
CA GLU A 413 24.62 -0.06 18.59
C GLU A 413 23.79 0.88 17.69
N ASP A 414 22.50 1.01 18.00
CA ASP A 414 21.55 1.76 17.19
C ASP A 414 21.77 3.28 17.35
N SER A 415 21.82 3.97 16.21
CA SER A 415 21.97 5.43 16.13
C SER A 415 20.93 6.09 15.20
N THR A 416 19.94 5.33 14.73
CA THR A 416 19.02 5.76 13.67
C THR A 416 17.56 5.63 14.08
N GLY A 417 17.22 4.64 14.92
CA GLY A 417 15.85 4.31 15.27
C GLY A 417 15.18 5.35 16.16
N ILE A 418 13.92 5.66 15.86
CA ILE A 418 13.09 6.60 16.62
C ILE A 418 11.66 6.09 16.78
N VAL A 419 11.08 6.33 17.95
CA VAL A 419 9.63 6.28 18.19
C VAL A 419 9.17 7.67 18.63
N LYS A 420 8.23 8.25 17.90
CA LYS A 420 7.55 9.51 18.21
C LYS A 420 6.10 9.22 18.57
N VAL A 421 5.64 9.70 19.72
CA VAL A 421 4.22 9.65 20.11
C VAL A 421 3.69 11.05 20.37
N ILE A 422 2.40 11.24 20.07
CA ILE A 422 1.70 12.52 20.13
C ILE A 422 0.43 12.32 20.94
N ALA A 423 0.17 13.17 21.92
CA ALA A 423 -1.01 13.11 22.76
C ALA A 423 -1.60 14.49 23.06
N ASP A 424 -2.88 14.49 23.43
CA ASP A 424 -3.54 15.64 24.04
C ASP A 424 -3.07 15.81 25.49
N ARG A 425 -2.42 16.93 25.78
CA ARG A 425 -1.86 17.28 27.09
C ARG A 425 -2.92 17.43 28.17
N ARG A 426 -4.20 17.62 27.81
CA ARG A 426 -5.28 17.89 28.76
C ARG A 426 -5.76 16.61 29.45
N ASP A 427 -5.70 15.47 28.77
CA ASP A 427 -6.26 14.21 29.26
C ASP A 427 -5.44 12.95 28.94
N GLY A 428 -4.37 13.05 28.16
CA GLY A 428 -3.51 11.93 27.80
C GLY A 428 -4.00 11.11 26.62
N THR A 429 -5.04 11.55 25.91
CA THR A 429 -5.53 10.88 24.69
C THR A 429 -4.44 10.83 23.63
N LEU A 430 -4.12 9.62 23.14
CA LEU A 430 -3.17 9.44 22.05
C LEU A 430 -3.77 9.93 20.73
N LEU A 431 -3.04 10.81 20.05
CA LEU A 431 -3.44 11.43 18.78
C LEU A 431 -2.70 10.81 17.58
N GLY A 432 -1.47 10.37 17.79
CA GLY A 432 -0.67 9.73 16.76
C GLY A 432 0.59 9.06 17.29
N GLY A 433 1.15 8.19 16.47
CA GLY A 433 2.40 7.50 16.74
C GLY A 433 3.14 7.27 15.44
N HIS A 434 4.46 7.38 15.48
CA HIS A 434 5.34 7.28 14.32
C HIS A 434 6.62 6.56 14.74
N ALA A 435 7.14 5.66 13.91
CA ALA A 435 8.36 4.93 14.19
C ALA A 435 9.22 4.78 12.94
N MET A 436 10.54 4.79 13.12
CA MET A 436 11.55 4.46 12.11
C MET A 436 12.60 3.56 12.74
N GLY A 437 13.06 2.55 12.03
CA GLY A 437 14.15 1.66 12.47
C GLY A 437 13.72 0.20 12.54
N TYR A 438 14.57 -0.64 13.12
CA TYR A 438 14.34 -2.08 13.21
C TYR A 438 12.96 -2.40 13.82
N GLN A 439 12.13 -3.17 13.12
CA GLN A 439 10.80 -3.60 13.57
C GLN A 439 9.81 -2.45 13.89
N ALA A 440 9.94 -1.30 13.21
CA ALA A 440 9.06 -0.15 13.41
C ALA A 440 7.56 -0.49 13.34
N SER A 441 7.14 -1.36 12.41
CA SER A 441 5.73 -1.79 12.29
C SER A 441 5.22 -2.56 13.52
N ASN A 442 6.08 -3.33 14.18
CA ASN A 442 5.71 -4.06 15.39
C ASN A 442 5.71 -3.15 16.62
N LEU A 443 6.67 -2.23 16.70
CA LEU A 443 6.83 -1.33 17.85
C LEU A 443 5.65 -0.37 18.02
N LEU A 444 4.96 -0.05 16.93
CA LEU A 444 3.80 0.82 16.95
C LEU A 444 2.50 0.11 17.35
N GLN A 445 2.47 -1.23 17.36
CA GLN A 445 1.28 -2.01 17.65
C GLN A 445 0.63 -1.69 19.02
N PRO A 446 1.37 -1.46 20.12
CA PRO A 446 0.78 -1.04 21.39
C PRO A 446 0.09 0.34 21.31
N VAL A 447 0.65 1.28 20.53
CA VAL A 447 0.04 2.61 20.32
C VAL A 447 -1.24 2.47 19.50
N ILE A 448 -1.23 1.65 18.44
CA ILE A 448 -2.41 1.33 17.63
C ILE A 448 -3.51 0.73 18.50
N GLN A 449 -3.16 -0.22 19.38
CA GLN A 449 -4.08 -0.83 20.33
C GLN A 449 -4.67 0.22 21.27
N ALA A 450 -3.82 1.04 21.91
CA ALA A 450 -4.27 2.06 22.85
C ALA A 450 -5.25 3.04 22.21
N MET A 451 -4.93 3.57 21.01
CA MET A 451 -5.84 4.43 20.25
C MET A 451 -7.12 3.71 19.85
N SER A 452 -7.03 2.42 19.46
CA SER A 452 -8.19 1.63 19.03
C SER A 452 -9.21 1.40 20.14
N PHE A 453 -8.75 1.35 21.40
CA PHE A 453 -9.57 1.09 22.59
C PHE A 453 -9.74 2.31 23.48
N GLY A 454 -9.28 3.50 23.07
CA GLY A 454 -9.43 4.75 23.81
C GLY A 454 -8.65 4.78 25.13
N GLN A 455 -7.49 4.11 25.19
CA GLN A 455 -6.60 4.17 26.34
C GLN A 455 -5.72 5.42 26.27
N ASP A 456 -5.58 6.13 27.40
CA ASP A 456 -4.62 7.22 27.52
C ASP A 456 -3.16 6.71 27.56
N ALA A 457 -2.21 7.60 27.28
CA ALA A 457 -0.80 7.28 27.15
C ALA A 457 -0.21 6.57 28.39
N HIS A 458 -0.51 7.05 29.59
CA HIS A 458 0.02 6.47 30.82
C HIS A 458 -0.65 5.14 31.18
N SER A 459 -1.94 4.97 30.90
CA SER A 459 -2.62 3.68 31.00
C SER A 459 -2.00 2.65 30.05
N ALA A 460 -1.72 3.03 28.80
CA ALA A 460 -1.09 2.15 27.82
C ALA A 460 0.32 1.72 28.24
N ALA A 461 1.08 2.63 28.85
CA ALA A 461 2.43 2.34 29.35
C ALA A 461 2.42 1.48 30.63
N ARG A 462 1.62 1.83 31.64
CA ARG A 462 1.71 1.22 32.98
C ARG A 462 0.71 0.11 33.25
N GLY A 463 -0.30 -0.07 32.40
CA GLY A 463 -1.34 -1.10 32.54
C GLY A 463 -0.88 -2.52 32.20
N GLN A 464 0.39 -2.69 31.79
CA GLN A 464 0.98 -3.97 31.39
C GLN A 464 2.45 -4.07 31.82
N TYR A 465 3.00 -5.28 31.72
CA TYR A 465 4.44 -5.50 31.89
C TYR A 465 5.16 -5.43 30.54
N TRP A 466 6.32 -4.79 30.53
CA TRP A 466 7.24 -4.77 29.39
C TRP A 466 8.40 -5.73 29.65
N ILE A 467 8.80 -6.47 28.62
CA ILE A 467 9.91 -7.41 28.71
C ILE A 467 11.21 -6.60 28.77
N HIS A 468 12.11 -6.97 29.69
CA HIS A 468 13.39 -6.31 29.87
C HIS A 468 14.57 -7.30 29.81
N PRO A 469 15.67 -6.97 29.10
CA PRO A 469 15.77 -5.90 28.10
C PRO A 469 15.09 -6.33 26.79
N ALA A 470 14.26 -5.47 26.20
CA ALA A 470 13.68 -5.71 24.87
C ALA A 470 13.45 -4.39 24.11
N LEU A 471 13.44 -4.48 22.78
CA LEU A 471 13.23 -3.31 21.91
C LEU A 471 11.94 -2.55 22.23
N MET A 472 10.90 -3.26 22.67
CA MET A 472 9.57 -2.71 22.97
C MET A 472 9.58 -1.63 24.07
N GLU A 473 10.60 -1.63 24.95
CA GLU A 473 10.78 -0.61 26.00
C GLU A 473 10.96 0.81 25.40
N VAL A 474 11.37 0.94 24.13
CA VAL A 474 11.41 2.25 23.45
C VAL A 474 10.02 2.86 23.32
N THR A 475 9.00 2.05 23.03
CA THR A 475 7.61 2.48 22.95
C THR A 475 7.06 2.81 24.34
N GLU A 476 7.41 2.02 25.35
CA GLU A 476 7.08 2.32 26.76
C GLU A 476 7.65 3.70 27.18
N ASN A 477 8.94 3.91 26.97
CA ASN A 477 9.62 5.15 27.33
C ASN A 477 9.08 6.36 26.55
N ALA A 478 8.69 6.16 25.29
CA ALA A 478 8.02 7.19 24.50
C ALA A 478 6.66 7.59 25.13
N LEU A 479 5.85 6.61 25.54
CA LEU A 479 4.56 6.87 26.18
C LEU A 479 4.72 7.52 27.57
N LEU A 480 5.67 7.06 28.38
CA LEU A 480 5.96 7.62 29.71
C LEU A 480 6.57 9.02 29.66
N GLY A 481 7.21 9.38 28.54
CA GLY A 481 7.85 10.68 28.37
C GLY A 481 6.90 11.80 27.92
N LEU A 482 5.61 11.52 27.72
CA LEU A 482 4.62 12.52 27.40
C LEU A 482 4.24 13.34 28.64
N ASP A 483 4.17 14.67 28.50
CA ASP A 483 3.72 15.58 29.57
C ASP A 483 2.20 15.53 29.70
N VAL A 484 1.65 14.48 30.32
CA VAL A 484 0.19 14.29 30.47
C VAL A 484 -0.18 14.10 31.93
N PRO A 485 -1.44 14.35 32.33
CA PRO A 485 -1.90 14.08 33.69
C PRO A 485 -1.66 12.61 34.11
N PRO A 486 -1.65 12.32 35.41
CA PRO A 486 -1.70 10.94 35.89
C PRO A 486 -2.91 10.22 35.27
N SER A 487 -2.73 8.96 34.88
CA SER A 487 -3.81 8.14 34.33
C SER A 487 -5.01 8.13 35.26
N ARG A 488 -6.21 8.23 34.68
CA ARG A 488 -7.48 8.15 35.42
C ARG A 488 -7.84 6.71 35.81
N HIS A 489 -7.13 5.73 35.25
CA HIS A 489 -7.46 4.30 35.33
C HIS A 489 -6.45 3.49 36.16
N LEU A 490 -5.46 4.14 36.77
CA LEU A 490 -4.39 3.53 37.56
C LEU A 490 -4.34 4.07 38.99
#